data_AF-A0A7J8YUQ9-F1
#
_entry.id   AF-A0A7J8YUQ9-F1
#
_cell.length_a   1.000
_cell.length_b   1.000
_cell.length_c   1.000
_cell.angle_alpha   90.00
_cell.angle_beta   90.00
_cell.angle_gamma   90.00
#
_symmetry.space_group_name_H-M   'P 1'
#
loop_
_entity.id
_entity.type
_entity.pdbx_description
1 polymer ?
#
loop_
_entity_poly.entity_id
_entity_poly.type
_entity_poly.pdbx_seq_one_letter_code
_entity_poly.pdbx_strand_id
1 'polypeptide(L)'
;MDRTFADFPWQVRVEVDGVEIEVPEDAEGVLVANIGSYMGGVDLWQNEDDTYENFDPQSMHDKILEVVSISGTWHLGTLQVGLSRARRLAQGQSIKIQLFAALPVQIDGEPWSQQPCTLAISHHSQAFMLRRTAEERLGHAAAIITNVLESAETNHVINTSQKRALLQEMALRLT
;
A
#
# COMPACT_ATOMS: atom_id res chain seq x y z
N MET A 1 -15.93 10.23 -14.26
CA MET A 1 -14.47 10.32 -14.47
C MET A 1 -14.11 9.24 -15.46
N ASP A 2 -13.33 9.58 -16.47
CA ASP A 2 -12.87 8.63 -17.49
C ASP A 2 -11.79 7.74 -16.87
N ARG A 3 -11.97 6.40 -16.91
CA ARG A 3 -11.00 5.45 -16.36
C ARG A 3 -9.89 5.24 -17.40
N THR A 4 -8.72 5.83 -17.18
CA THR A 4 -7.59 5.77 -18.15
C THR A 4 -7.17 4.34 -18.48
N PHE A 5 -7.41 3.40 -17.56
CA PHE A 5 -7.09 1.98 -17.71
C PHE A 5 -8.33 1.08 -17.54
N ALA A 6 -9.48 1.50 -18.08
CA ALA A 6 -10.73 0.74 -17.98
C ALA A 6 -10.59 -0.74 -18.41
N ASP A 7 -9.79 -1.01 -19.45
CA ASP A 7 -9.62 -2.36 -20.00
C ASP A 7 -8.53 -3.19 -19.31
N PHE A 8 -7.84 -2.64 -18.29
CA PHE A 8 -6.70 -3.29 -17.62
C PHE A 8 -6.98 -4.73 -17.15
N PRO A 9 -8.13 -5.06 -16.53
CA PRO A 9 -8.42 -6.42 -16.06
C PRO A 9 -8.46 -7.47 -17.19
N TRP A 10 -8.76 -7.05 -18.42
CA TRP A 10 -8.78 -7.94 -19.59
C TRP A 10 -7.43 -7.98 -20.32
N GLN A 11 -6.52 -7.06 -20.01
CA GLN A 11 -5.19 -6.96 -20.60
C GLN A 11 -4.10 -7.63 -19.77
N VAL A 12 -4.43 -8.12 -18.57
CA VAL A 12 -3.49 -8.74 -17.63
C VAL A 12 -4.02 -10.07 -17.10
N ARG A 13 -3.11 -11.02 -16.88
CA ARG A 13 -3.35 -12.24 -16.09
C ARG A 13 -2.27 -12.37 -15.04
N VAL A 14 -2.68 -12.75 -13.83
CA VAL A 14 -1.79 -12.92 -12.68
C VAL A 14 -1.87 -14.37 -12.25
N GLU A 15 -0.72 -15.01 -12.11
CA GLU A 15 -0.57 -16.35 -11.53
C GLU A 15 0.36 -16.23 -10.33
N VAL A 16 -0.01 -16.88 -9.21
CA VAL A 16 0.78 -16.95 -7.99
C VAL A 16 0.94 -18.41 -7.61
N ASP A 17 2.19 -18.88 -7.53
CA ASP A 17 2.54 -20.27 -7.20
C ASP A 17 1.79 -21.33 -8.05
N GLY A 18 1.55 -21.01 -9.32
CA GLY A 18 0.84 -21.89 -10.26
C GLY A 18 -0.69 -21.76 -10.25
N VAL A 19 -1.25 -20.88 -9.40
CA VAL A 19 -2.69 -20.62 -9.30
C VAL A 19 -3.03 -19.28 -9.96
N GLU A 20 -3.99 -19.29 -10.88
CA GLU A 20 -4.49 -18.06 -11.49
C GLU A 20 -5.28 -17.24 -10.46
N ILE A 21 -4.97 -15.94 -10.38
CA ILE A 21 -5.58 -14.99 -9.44
C ILE A 21 -6.49 -14.05 -10.22
N GLU A 22 -7.73 -13.90 -9.74
CA GLU A 22 -8.71 -13.00 -10.34
C GLU A 22 -8.31 -11.53 -10.13
N VAL A 23 -8.10 -10.81 -11.24
CA VAL A 23 -7.89 -9.36 -11.21
C VAL A 23 -9.27 -8.68 -11.23
N PRO A 24 -9.60 -7.84 -10.24
CA PRO A 24 -10.92 -7.21 -10.17
C PRO A 24 -11.23 -6.31 -11.37
N GLU A 25 -12.50 -6.25 -11.78
CA GLU A 25 -12.97 -5.41 -12.90
C GLU A 25 -12.76 -3.90 -12.68
N ASP A 26 -12.68 -3.48 -11.41
CA ASP A 26 -12.39 -2.11 -11.02
C ASP A 26 -10.88 -1.81 -10.87
N ALA A 27 -10.01 -2.80 -11.09
CA ALA A 27 -8.57 -2.60 -11.04
C ALA A 27 -8.08 -1.78 -12.25
N GLU A 28 -7.19 -0.83 -11.97
CA GLU A 28 -6.44 -0.05 -12.96
C GLU A 28 -4.93 -0.32 -12.89
N GLY A 29 -4.52 -1.21 -11.98
CA GLY A 29 -3.14 -1.63 -11.79
C GLY A 29 -3.03 -2.82 -10.85
N VAL A 30 -1.92 -3.55 -10.99
CA VAL A 30 -1.45 -4.58 -10.06
C VAL A 30 -0.08 -4.16 -9.55
N LEU A 31 0.14 -4.32 -8.25
CA LEU A 31 1.41 -4.08 -7.59
C LEU A 31 1.89 -5.38 -6.96
N VAL A 32 3.17 -5.69 -7.18
CA VAL A 32 3.89 -6.75 -6.46
C VAL A 32 4.85 -6.06 -5.52
N ALA A 33 4.74 -6.35 -4.22
CA ALA A 33 5.60 -5.78 -3.20
C ALA A 33 6.43 -6.88 -2.52
N ASN A 34 7.61 -6.49 -2.01
CA ASN A 34 8.47 -7.30 -1.15
C ASN A 34 8.63 -6.64 0.24
N ILE A 35 8.26 -5.36 0.36
CA ILE A 35 8.28 -4.60 1.61
C ILE A 35 6.87 -4.09 1.89
N GLY A 36 6.50 -3.92 3.16
CA GLY A 36 5.16 -3.51 3.56
C GLY A 36 4.79 -2.05 3.25
N SER A 37 5.58 -1.34 2.46
CA SER A 37 5.34 0.07 2.15
C SER A 37 5.47 0.40 0.67
N TYR A 38 4.66 1.33 0.18
CA TYR A 38 4.67 1.82 -1.20
C TYR A 38 4.48 3.35 -1.24
N MET A 39 4.81 4.00 -2.36
CA MET A 39 4.49 5.41 -2.65
C MET A 39 4.81 6.40 -1.50
N GLY A 40 6.08 6.46 -1.10
CA GLY A 40 6.51 7.40 -0.05
C GLY A 40 6.23 6.92 1.38
N GLY A 41 6.11 5.60 1.58
CA GLY A 41 6.00 5.00 2.91
C GLY A 41 4.58 4.66 3.35
N VAL A 42 3.60 4.70 2.44
CA VAL A 42 2.23 4.24 2.69
C VAL A 42 2.27 2.76 3.03
N ASP A 43 1.77 2.40 4.21
CA ASP A 43 1.65 1.00 4.62
C ASP A 43 0.46 0.36 3.91
N LEU A 44 0.73 -0.61 3.03
CA LEU A 44 -0.31 -1.31 2.28
C LEU A 44 -0.91 -2.50 3.05
N TRP A 45 -0.29 -2.89 4.17
CA TRP A 45 -0.60 -4.11 4.91
C TRP A 45 -1.10 -3.85 6.35
N GLN A 46 -1.10 -2.61 6.83
CA GLN A 46 -1.76 -2.26 8.08
C GLN A 46 -3.28 -2.26 7.94
N ASN A 47 -3.92 -3.02 8.83
CA ASN A 47 -5.33 -3.04 9.25
C ASN A 47 -5.75 -4.50 9.49
N GLU A 48 -5.21 -5.12 10.54
CA GLU A 48 -5.55 -6.47 10.99
C GLU A 48 -6.89 -6.55 11.75
N ASP A 49 -7.61 -5.43 11.87
CA ASP A 49 -8.93 -5.45 12.49
C ASP A 49 -9.95 -6.05 11.51
N ASP A 50 -10.19 -7.35 11.72
CA ASP A 50 -11.37 -8.13 11.31
C ASP A 50 -11.68 -8.22 9.81
N THR A 51 -10.80 -8.84 9.03
CA THR A 51 -11.18 -9.34 7.70
C THR A 51 -10.88 -10.82 7.54
N TYR A 52 -11.90 -11.56 7.09
CA TYR A 52 -11.97 -12.98 6.75
C TYR A 52 -11.00 -13.43 5.63
N GLU A 53 -9.90 -12.73 5.43
CA GLU A 53 -8.91 -13.04 4.41
C GLU A 53 -7.76 -13.80 5.07
N ASN A 54 -7.54 -15.05 4.64
CA ASN A 54 -6.51 -15.95 5.14
C ASN A 54 -5.11 -15.55 4.63
N PHE A 55 -4.68 -14.30 4.86
CA PHE A 55 -3.34 -13.82 4.54
C PHE A 55 -2.45 -13.79 5.78
N ASP A 56 -1.20 -14.20 5.61
CA ASP A 56 -0.19 -14.08 6.65
C ASP A 56 0.28 -12.61 6.78
N PRO A 57 0.78 -12.20 7.96
CA PRO A 57 1.37 -10.88 8.13
C PRO A 57 2.52 -10.64 7.14
N GLN A 58 2.60 -9.42 6.60
CA GLN A 58 3.67 -8.99 5.69
C GLN A 58 5.05 -9.16 6.35
N SER A 59 6.00 -9.74 5.62
CA SER A 59 7.38 -9.81 6.09
C SER A 59 8.36 -9.79 4.92
N MET A 60 9.26 -8.81 4.88
CA MET A 60 10.37 -8.79 3.90
C MET A 60 11.45 -9.87 4.15
N HIS A 61 11.23 -10.80 5.08
CA HIS A 61 12.21 -11.81 5.51
C HIS A 61 11.79 -13.25 5.20
N ASP A 62 10.54 -13.47 4.78
CA ASP A 62 9.97 -14.81 4.57
C ASP A 62 10.09 -15.30 3.12
N LYS A 63 10.53 -14.42 2.20
CA LYS A 63 10.66 -14.67 0.75
C LYS A 63 9.32 -14.82 0.04
N ILE A 64 8.25 -14.34 0.65
CA ILE A 64 6.93 -14.21 0.09
C ILE A 64 6.79 -12.81 -0.51
N LEU A 65 6.11 -12.72 -1.65
CA LEU A 65 5.76 -11.48 -2.30
C LEU A 65 4.27 -11.24 -2.16
N GLU A 66 3.92 -9.97 -1.96
CA GLU A 66 2.55 -9.53 -1.83
C GLU A 66 2.00 -9.03 -3.17
N VAL A 67 0.79 -9.48 -3.54
CA VAL A 67 0.10 -9.01 -4.76
C VAL A 67 -1.14 -8.23 -4.37
N VAL A 68 -1.27 -7.00 -4.86
CA VAL A 68 -2.42 -6.12 -4.61
C VAL A 68 -2.96 -5.49 -5.89
N SER A 69 -4.26 -5.21 -5.90
CA SER A 69 -4.91 -4.41 -6.95
C SER A 69 -5.11 -2.97 -6.51
N ILE A 70 -5.05 -2.05 -7.48
CA ILE A 70 -5.27 -0.62 -7.28
C ILE A 70 -6.42 -0.14 -8.19
N SER A 71 -7.48 0.42 -7.62
CA SER A 71 -8.65 0.94 -8.36
C SER A 71 -8.54 2.43 -8.76
N GLY A 72 -7.41 2.81 -9.37
CA GLY A 72 -7.19 4.15 -9.92
C GLY A 72 -6.61 5.20 -8.96
N THR A 73 -6.49 6.45 -9.42
CA THR A 73 -5.77 7.53 -8.72
C THR A 73 -6.46 8.02 -7.44
N TRP A 74 -7.79 8.01 -7.41
CA TRP A 74 -8.55 8.33 -6.19
C TRP A 74 -8.29 7.30 -5.09
N HIS A 75 -8.23 6.01 -5.44
CA HIS A 75 -7.89 4.95 -4.52
C HIS A 75 -6.47 5.15 -3.96
N LEU A 76 -5.49 5.45 -4.81
CA LEU A 76 -4.13 5.79 -4.37
C LEU A 76 -4.06 7.01 -3.46
N GLY A 77 -4.77 8.09 -3.79
CA GLY A 77 -4.80 9.30 -2.97
C GLY A 77 -5.40 9.05 -1.59
N THR A 78 -6.48 8.28 -1.51
CA THR A 78 -7.11 7.89 -0.23
C THR A 78 -6.26 6.91 0.58
N LEU A 79 -5.50 6.01 -0.06
CA LEU A 79 -4.49 5.19 0.61
C LEU A 79 -3.42 6.05 1.30
N GLN A 80 -2.92 7.07 0.61
CA GLN A 80 -1.85 7.94 1.12
C GLN A 80 -2.26 8.71 2.38
N VAL A 81 -3.53 9.09 2.50
CA VAL A 81 -4.07 9.78 3.68
C VAL A 81 -4.70 8.85 4.72
N GLY A 82 -4.61 7.53 4.52
CA GLY A 82 -5.14 6.52 5.45
C GLY A 82 -6.67 6.39 5.45
N LEU A 83 -7.35 6.81 4.38
CA LEU A 83 -8.80 6.73 4.22
C LEU A 83 -9.28 5.53 3.38
N SER A 84 -8.36 4.76 2.80
CA SER A 84 -8.64 3.51 2.08
C SER A 84 -7.65 2.41 2.48
N ARG A 85 -7.92 1.18 2.05
CA ARG A 85 -7.06 0.00 2.25
C ARG A 85 -6.68 -0.60 0.91
N ALA A 86 -5.45 -1.11 0.81
CA ALA A 86 -5.02 -1.80 -0.40
C ALA A 86 -5.83 -3.09 -0.52
N ARG A 87 -6.30 -3.39 -1.73
CA ARG A 87 -7.04 -4.64 -1.98
C ARG A 87 -6.04 -5.75 -2.25
N ARG A 88 -5.90 -6.66 -1.28
CA ARG A 88 -5.00 -7.82 -1.34
C ARG A 88 -5.57 -8.85 -2.31
N LEU A 89 -4.72 -9.42 -3.15
CA LEU A 89 -5.10 -10.46 -4.10
C LEU A 89 -4.50 -11.82 -3.73
N ALA A 90 -3.20 -11.84 -3.40
CA ALA A 90 -2.46 -13.07 -3.12
C ALA A 90 -1.15 -12.81 -2.36
N GLN A 91 -0.58 -13.89 -1.82
CA GLN A 91 0.78 -13.99 -1.31
C GLN A 91 1.42 -15.25 -1.90
N GLY A 92 2.68 -15.16 -2.33
CA GLY A 92 3.39 -16.34 -2.86
C GLY A 92 4.85 -16.11 -3.23
N GLN A 93 5.54 -17.17 -3.64
CA GLN A 93 6.99 -17.14 -3.93
C GLN A 93 7.30 -16.88 -5.41
N SER A 94 6.40 -17.29 -6.31
CA SER A 94 6.55 -17.14 -7.75
C SER A 94 5.32 -16.45 -8.33
N ILE A 95 5.53 -15.25 -8.85
CA ILE A 95 4.49 -14.44 -9.49
C ILE A 95 4.75 -14.42 -10.99
N LYS A 96 3.73 -14.71 -11.80
CA LYS A 96 3.76 -14.45 -13.24
C LYS A 96 2.67 -13.45 -13.59
N ILE A 97 3.06 -12.41 -14.32
CA ILE A 97 2.15 -11.40 -14.85
C ILE A 97 2.25 -11.46 -16.38
N GLN A 98 1.19 -11.93 -17.02
CA GLN A 98 1.09 -11.90 -18.47
C GLN A 98 0.39 -10.62 -18.91
N LEU A 99 1.02 -9.88 -19.81
CA LEU A 99 0.53 -8.64 -20.38
C LEU A 99 0.13 -8.91 -21.84
N PHE A 100 -1.11 -8.59 -22.21
CA PHE A 100 -1.63 -8.75 -23.57
C PHE A 100 -1.64 -7.45 -24.39
N ALA A 101 -1.36 -6.32 -23.74
CA ALA A 101 -1.28 -5.00 -24.35
C ALA A 101 0.02 -4.30 -23.92
N ALA A 102 0.40 -3.25 -24.65
CA ALA A 102 1.48 -2.39 -24.21
C ALA A 102 1.03 -1.57 -22.99
N LEU A 103 1.71 -1.71 -21.85
CA LEU A 103 1.31 -1.11 -20.58
C LEU A 103 2.49 -0.38 -19.93
N PRO A 104 2.25 0.72 -19.20
CA PRO A 104 3.28 1.32 -18.37
C PRO A 104 3.61 0.38 -17.19
N VAL A 105 4.90 0.17 -16.95
CA VAL A 105 5.40 -0.62 -15.82
C VAL A 105 6.48 0.20 -15.11
N GLN A 106 6.62 0.00 -13.81
CA GLN A 106 7.67 0.61 -13.00
C GLN A 106 8.21 -0.41 -12.00
N ILE A 107 9.52 -0.41 -11.77
CA ILE A 107 10.20 -1.15 -10.69
C ILE A 107 11.02 -0.15 -9.90
N ASP A 108 10.81 -0.09 -8.58
CA ASP A 108 11.60 0.72 -7.63
C ASP A 108 11.87 2.19 -8.04
N GLY A 109 10.98 2.78 -8.82
CA GLY A 109 11.06 4.18 -9.28
C GLY A 109 11.44 4.36 -10.74
N GLU A 110 11.77 3.29 -11.47
CA GLU A 110 12.21 3.34 -12.87
C GLU A 110 11.06 2.90 -13.81
N PRO A 111 10.39 3.83 -14.51
CA PRO A 111 9.27 3.52 -15.39
C PRO A 111 9.70 3.20 -16.83
N TRP A 112 8.94 2.34 -17.51
CA TRP A 112 9.05 2.10 -18.95
C TRP A 112 7.72 1.66 -19.58
N SER A 113 7.65 1.68 -20.91
CA SER A 113 6.53 1.11 -21.67
C SER A 113 6.85 -0.33 -22.03
N GLN A 114 6.14 -1.28 -21.43
CA GLN A 114 6.34 -2.71 -21.64
C GLN A 114 5.43 -3.19 -22.77
N GLN A 115 6.01 -3.80 -23.81
CA GLN A 115 5.25 -4.52 -24.85
C GLN A 115 4.68 -5.84 -24.30
N PRO A 116 3.64 -6.42 -24.91
CA PRO A 116 3.06 -7.70 -24.47
C PRO A 116 4.13 -8.75 -24.18
N CYS A 117 4.12 -9.30 -22.97
CA CYS A 117 5.13 -10.24 -22.49
C CYS A 117 4.62 -11.02 -21.27
N THR A 118 5.48 -11.89 -20.73
CA THR A 118 5.27 -12.50 -19.42
C THR A 118 6.39 -12.07 -18.50
N LEU A 119 6.04 -11.37 -17.43
CA LEU A 119 6.96 -11.00 -16.35
C LEU A 119 6.95 -12.13 -15.31
N ALA A 120 8.11 -12.68 -15.01
CA ALA A 120 8.29 -13.67 -13.94
C ALA A 120 9.06 -13.03 -12.79
N ILE A 121 8.47 -13.02 -11.61
CA ILE A 121 8.98 -12.36 -10.42
C ILE A 121 9.11 -13.42 -9.32
N SER A 122 10.28 -13.48 -8.70
CA SER A 122 10.56 -14.39 -7.60
C SER A 122 11.71 -13.85 -6.76
N HIS A 123 11.82 -14.32 -5.53
CA HIS A 123 12.94 -13.97 -4.68
C HIS A 123 14.27 -14.43 -5.28
N HIS A 124 15.18 -13.49 -5.54
CA HIS A 124 16.52 -13.77 -6.04
C HIS A 124 17.55 -13.97 -4.90
N SER A 125 17.70 -12.97 -4.03
CA SER A 125 18.72 -12.95 -2.98
C SER A 125 18.32 -12.06 -1.81
N GLN A 126 18.97 -12.26 -0.67
CA GLN A 126 18.73 -11.50 0.55
C GLN A 126 19.99 -10.73 0.97
N ALA A 127 19.80 -9.48 1.40
CA ALA A 127 20.87 -8.62 1.88
C ALA A 127 20.61 -8.19 3.33
N PHE A 128 21.67 -7.95 4.09
CA PHE A 128 21.57 -7.35 5.42
C PHE A 128 21.42 -5.84 5.29
N MET A 129 20.28 -5.33 5.75
CA MET A 129 19.96 -3.91 5.71
C MET A 129 19.94 -3.33 7.12
N LEU A 130 20.36 -2.07 7.26
CA LEU A 130 20.21 -1.36 8.53
C LEU A 130 18.73 -1.08 8.78
N ARG A 131 18.24 -1.47 9.95
CA ARG A 131 16.89 -1.16 10.41
C ARG A 131 16.97 -0.19 11.57
N ARG A 132 16.10 0.83 11.55
CA ARG A 132 15.90 1.72 12.70
C ARG A 132 15.27 0.93 13.85
N THR A 133 15.86 1.01 15.03
CA THR A 133 15.45 0.24 16.22
C THR A 133 14.23 0.82 16.96
N ALA A 134 13.73 1.99 16.57
CA ALA A 134 12.58 2.65 17.18
C ALA A 134 11.43 2.81 16.18
N GLU A 135 10.24 2.33 16.54
CA GLU A 135 9.01 2.42 15.75
C GLU A 135 8.53 3.87 15.60
N GLU A 136 8.51 4.38 14.36
CA GLU A 136 8.07 5.74 14.02
C GLU A 136 6.55 5.88 13.79
N ARG A 137 5.77 4.80 13.87
CA ARG A 137 4.33 4.83 13.57
C ARG A 137 3.56 5.75 14.53
N LEU A 138 3.88 5.68 15.83
CA LEU A 138 3.36 6.61 16.82
C LEU A 138 3.81 8.06 16.56
N GLY A 139 5.06 8.26 16.11
CA GLY A 139 5.61 9.59 15.85
C GLY A 139 4.96 10.30 14.66
N HIS A 140 4.73 9.59 13.56
CA HIS A 140 4.11 10.16 12.36
C HIS A 140 2.63 10.49 12.58
N ALA A 141 1.87 9.58 13.20
CA ALA A 141 0.48 9.84 13.57
C ALA A 141 0.37 11.00 14.57
N ALA A 142 1.25 11.04 15.58
CA ALA A 142 1.29 12.16 16.53
C ALA A 142 1.63 13.49 15.84
N ALA A 143 2.54 13.49 14.86
CA ALA A 143 2.88 14.69 14.09
C ALA A 143 1.69 15.20 13.26
N ILE A 144 0.99 14.32 12.55
CA ILE A 144 -0.21 14.69 11.78
C ILE A 144 -1.28 15.27 12.70
N ILE A 145 -1.57 14.60 13.82
CA ILE A 145 -2.62 15.07 14.73
C ILE A 145 -2.22 16.40 15.38
N THR A 146 -0.94 16.59 15.73
CA THR A 146 -0.45 17.88 16.26
C THR A 146 -0.67 19.00 15.25
N ASN A 147 -0.35 18.77 13.97
CA ASN A 147 -0.58 19.76 12.90
C ASN A 147 -2.06 20.08 12.70
N VAL A 148 -2.95 19.07 12.75
CA VAL A 148 -4.41 19.27 12.64
C VAL A 148 -4.92 20.09 13.82
N LEU A 149 -4.50 19.79 15.05
CA LEU A 149 -4.90 20.53 16.24
C LEU A 149 -4.39 21.97 16.23
N GLU A 150 -3.19 22.21 15.71
CA GLU A 150 -2.64 23.55 15.54
C GLU A 150 -3.38 24.36 14.47
N SER A 151 -3.73 23.74 13.35
CA SER A 151 -4.58 24.36 12.32
C SER A 151 -5.98 24.67 12.84
N ALA A 152 -6.59 23.75 13.60
CA ALA A 152 -7.91 23.93 14.19
C ALA A 152 -7.96 25.08 15.22
N GLU A 153 -6.91 25.24 16.02
CA GLU A 153 -6.77 26.38 16.95
C GLU A 153 -6.61 27.71 16.18
N THR A 154 -5.77 27.71 15.15
CA THR A 154 -5.52 28.89 14.30
C THR A 154 -6.78 29.35 13.58
N ASN A 155 -7.62 28.40 13.13
CA ASN A 155 -8.90 28.68 12.48
C ASN A 155 -10.07 28.87 13.47
N HIS A 156 -9.79 28.93 14.78
CA HIS A 156 -10.78 29.09 15.85
C HIS A 156 -11.88 28.01 15.89
N VAL A 157 -11.61 26.83 15.34
CA VAL A 157 -12.48 25.65 15.43
C VAL A 157 -12.43 25.06 16.84
N ILE A 158 -11.27 25.11 17.47
CA ILE A 158 -11.06 24.78 18.89
C ILE A 158 -10.33 25.92 19.60
N ASN A 159 -10.46 25.98 20.92
CA ASN A 159 -9.69 26.92 21.75
C ASN A 159 -8.44 26.24 22.38
N THR A 160 -7.54 27.04 22.94
CA THR A 160 -6.29 26.57 23.55
C THR A 160 -6.50 25.57 24.68
N SER A 161 -7.58 25.70 25.46
CA SER A 161 -7.90 24.75 26.54
C SER A 161 -8.33 23.39 25.99
N GLN A 162 -9.12 23.37 24.91
CA GLN A 162 -9.54 22.15 24.22
C GLN A 162 -8.36 21.45 23.53
N LYS A 163 -7.48 22.21 22.85
CA LYS A 163 -6.24 21.67 22.27
C LYS A 163 -5.38 20.97 23.33
N ARG A 164 -5.17 21.63 24.48
CA ARG A 164 -4.35 21.09 25.57
C ARG A 164 -4.94 19.81 26.17
N ALA A 165 -6.27 19.75 26.33
CA ALA A 165 -6.95 18.56 26.83
C ALA A 165 -6.82 17.38 25.86
N LEU A 166 -7.00 17.62 24.55
CA LEU A 166 -6.85 16.58 23.51
C LEU A 166 -5.41 16.05 23.44
N LEU A 167 -4.40 16.92 23.51
CA LEU A 167 -3.00 16.50 23.54
C LEU A 167 -2.66 15.68 24.80
N GLN A 168 -3.21 16.03 25.96
CA GLN A 168 -3.03 15.24 27.19
C GLN A 168 -3.68 13.86 27.09
N GLU A 169 -4.91 13.78 26.58
CA GLU A 169 -5.61 12.51 26.39
C GLU A 169 -4.86 11.61 25.40
N MET A 170 -4.32 12.18 24.33
CA MET A 170 -3.46 11.44 23.40
C MET A 170 -2.19 10.94 24.06
N ALA A 171 -1.49 11.76 24.84
CA ALA A 171 -0.26 11.36 25.52
C ALA A 171 -0.50 10.19 26.48
N LEU A 172 -1.69 10.10 27.10
CA LEU A 172 -2.09 8.99 27.97
C LEU A 172 -2.41 7.69 27.21
N ARG A 173 -2.79 7.78 25.94
CA ARG A 173 -3.15 6.62 25.09
C ARG A 173 -2.00 6.12 24.21
N LEU A 174 -0.91 6.89 24.14
CA LEU A 174 0.29 6.59 23.34
C LEU A 174 1.44 6.01 24.20
N THR A 175 1.21 5.76 25.49
CA THR A 175 2.09 5.01 26.42
C THR A 175 1.56 3.61 26.63
#